data_AF-A0ABD1KVY6-F1
#
_entry.id   AF-A0ABD1KVY6-F1
#
_cell.length_a   1.000
_cell.length_b   1.000
_cell.length_c   1.000
_cell.angle_alpha   90.00
_cell.angle_beta   90.00
_cell.angle_gamma   90.00
#
_symmetry.space_group_name_H-M   'P 1'
#
loop_
_entity.id
_entity.type
_entity.pdbx_description
1 polymer ?
#
loop_
_entity_poly.entity_id
_entity_poly.type
_entity_poly.pdbx_seq_one_letter_code
_entity_poly.pdbx_strand_id
1 'polypeptide(L)'
;MTNVAIGFCLQIFLLDVVRMEAFFVSLILFLSRAWDAVTDPLVGYLVSRTPHTPIGKLHPWMVISTPLGILSYVLLWLVPNGSDSLALSVPWYLVTSFMFETFMSCYHVPYTSLSMFLGGHQRDRDSATAYRMCLEMLSMLLSSVVQGQVMKVFYAERDHVCLNDEQPLEQVYHTPAPLHPALPNTIAAAVSVPLWQVLLVRVGKRIALLIGLPLFIPAVIVLVCVPSNLAVYMAMSVLCGSSLATLFLLPWSMLPDVVDDFTHKNPSCREMEPLFFSCYVFCNKLGGGLSIGFSTLVLHFAGYKAGACSHGDGVITALQVLFAPVPIVLLLLGLVFFYLYPIDETQQRQSLSHQEEAM
;
A
#
# COMPACT_ATOMS: atom_id res chain seq x y z
N MET A 1 -1.04 -3.28 -11.22
CA MET A 1 0.35 -3.65 -11.57
C MET A 1 1.31 -2.46 -11.52
N THR A 2 1.09 -1.40 -12.30
CA THR A 2 1.99 -0.22 -12.34
C THR A 2 2.17 0.45 -10.97
N ASN A 3 1.09 0.69 -10.21
CA ASN A 3 1.18 1.27 -8.86
C ASN A 3 1.99 0.42 -7.87
N VAL A 4 1.94 -0.90 -8.04
CA VAL A 4 2.70 -1.85 -7.22
C VAL A 4 4.18 -1.80 -7.60
N ALA A 5 4.50 -1.78 -8.89
CA ALA A 5 5.86 -1.62 -9.39
C ALA A 5 6.49 -0.30 -8.94
N ILE A 6 5.76 0.82 -9.03
CA ILE A 6 6.21 2.12 -8.54
C ILE A 6 6.42 2.08 -7.02
N GLY A 7 5.46 1.54 -6.26
CA GLY A 7 5.55 1.47 -4.80
C GLY A 7 6.77 0.70 -4.31
N PHE A 8 7.17 -0.36 -5.01
CA PHE A 8 8.32 -1.18 -4.63
C PHE A 8 9.65 -0.70 -5.22
N CYS A 9 9.67 -0.29 -6.48
CA CYS A 9 10.92 -0.10 -7.22
C CYS A 9 11.31 1.37 -7.39
N LEU A 10 10.38 2.32 -7.36
CA LEU A 10 10.70 3.72 -7.67
C LEU A 10 11.67 4.32 -6.65
N GLN A 11 11.47 4.06 -5.35
CA GLN A 11 12.38 4.54 -4.31
C GLN A 11 13.82 4.02 -4.52
N ILE A 12 13.97 2.71 -4.78
CA ILE A 12 15.27 2.08 -5.03
C ILE A 12 15.90 2.67 -6.30
N PHE A 13 15.11 2.84 -7.36
CA PHE A 13 15.59 3.42 -8.61
C PHE A 13 16.11 4.85 -8.42
N LEU A 14 15.37 5.71 -7.72
CA LEU A 14 15.79 7.09 -7.49
C LEU A 14 17.03 7.18 -6.57
N LEU A 15 17.13 6.30 -5.57
CA LEU A 15 18.28 6.26 -4.66
C LEU A 15 19.52 5.64 -5.32
N ASP A 16 19.42 4.45 -5.90
CA ASP A 16 20.61 3.67 -6.30
C ASP A 16 20.98 3.85 -7.78
N VAL A 17 20.01 4.06 -8.68
CA VAL A 17 20.27 4.27 -10.12
C VAL A 17 20.50 5.73 -10.44
N VAL A 18 19.57 6.60 -10.03
CA VAL A 18 19.68 8.05 -10.28
C VAL A 18 20.61 8.72 -9.26
N ARG A 19 20.92 8.06 -8.15
CA ARG A 19 21.83 8.56 -7.09
C ARG A 19 21.39 9.88 -6.48
N MET A 20 20.07 10.06 -6.33
CA MET A 20 19.53 11.22 -5.64
C MET A 20 19.65 11.09 -4.13
N GLU A 21 19.84 12.24 -3.48
CA GLU A 21 19.79 12.32 -2.02
C GLU A 21 18.40 11.92 -1.49
N ALA A 22 18.38 11.16 -0.40
CA ALA A 22 17.15 10.62 0.18
C ALA A 22 16.11 11.70 0.53
N PHE A 23 16.55 12.93 0.84
CA PHE A 23 15.66 14.07 1.02
C PHE A 23 14.80 14.34 -0.22
N PHE A 24 15.39 14.47 -1.41
CA PHE A 24 14.63 14.74 -2.64
C PHE A 24 13.75 13.55 -3.04
N VAL A 25 14.23 12.32 -2.83
CA VAL A 25 13.43 11.11 -3.07
C VAL A 25 12.19 11.10 -2.16
N SER A 26 12.36 11.42 -0.88
CA SER A 26 11.25 11.51 0.07
C SER A 26 10.22 12.56 -0.36
N LEU A 27 10.69 13.71 -0.84
CA LEU A 27 9.83 14.81 -1.30
C LEU A 27 9.03 14.40 -2.54
N ILE A 28 9.67 13.77 -3.54
CA ILE A 28 9.01 13.31 -4.77
C ILE A 28 7.93 12.25 -4.44
N LEU A 29 8.27 11.23 -3.65
CA LEU A 29 7.35 10.14 -3.30
C LEU A 29 6.16 10.65 -2.47
N PHE A 30 6.42 11.54 -1.50
CA PHE A 30 5.37 12.14 -0.69
C PHE A 30 4.43 13.01 -1.53
N LEU A 31 4.99 13.93 -2.32
CA LEU A 31 4.19 14.84 -3.14
C LEU A 31 3.40 14.10 -4.22
N SER A 32 3.96 13.05 -4.82
CA SER A 32 3.24 12.20 -5.80
C SER A 32 1.99 11.59 -5.18
N ARG A 33 2.12 11.06 -3.96
CA ARG A 33 0.99 10.44 -3.23
C ARG A 33 -0.02 11.46 -2.73
N ALA A 34 0.43 12.64 -2.29
CA ALA A 34 -0.46 13.74 -1.94
C ALA A 34 -1.25 14.22 -3.17
N TRP A 35 -0.60 14.29 -4.33
CA TRP A 35 -1.26 14.61 -5.59
C TRP A 35 -2.30 13.55 -5.98
N ASP A 36 -1.94 12.26 -5.92
CA ASP A 36 -2.84 11.11 -6.19
C ASP A 36 -4.07 11.06 -5.25
N ALA A 37 -3.92 11.54 -4.01
CA ALA A 37 -5.03 11.67 -3.07
C ALA A 37 -6.02 12.77 -3.48
N VAL A 38 -5.53 13.87 -4.08
CA VAL A 38 -6.34 15.03 -4.49
C VAL A 38 -6.94 14.84 -5.89
N THR A 39 -6.22 14.22 -6.82
CA THR A 39 -6.69 14.00 -8.20
C THR A 39 -7.87 13.05 -8.28
N ASP A 40 -7.92 12.02 -7.42
CA ASP A 40 -9.00 11.03 -7.45
C ASP A 40 -10.40 11.62 -7.26
N PRO A 41 -10.69 12.39 -6.19
CA PRO A 41 -11.98 13.08 -6.04
C PRO A 41 -12.27 14.09 -7.15
N LEU A 42 -11.24 14.81 -7.62
CA LEU A 42 -11.38 15.79 -8.71
C LEU A 42 -11.81 15.11 -10.01
N VAL A 43 -11.15 14.02 -10.40
CA VAL A 43 -11.51 13.21 -11.56
C VAL A 43 -12.90 12.62 -11.38
N GLY A 44 -13.24 12.12 -10.19
CA GLY A 44 -14.59 11.64 -9.88
C GLY A 44 -15.67 12.69 -10.15
N TYR A 45 -15.43 13.93 -9.69
CA TYR A 45 -16.30 15.07 -9.97
C TYR A 45 -16.39 15.38 -11.48
N LEU A 46 -15.26 15.42 -12.20
CA LEU A 46 -15.24 15.68 -13.64
C LEU A 46 -15.98 14.61 -14.46
N VAL A 47 -15.78 13.34 -14.12
CA VAL A 47 -16.47 12.20 -14.74
C VAL A 47 -17.97 12.30 -14.50
N SER A 48 -18.41 12.71 -13.30
CA SER A 48 -19.83 12.91 -13.00
C SER A 48 -20.50 13.95 -13.90
N ARG A 49 -19.77 15.01 -14.28
CA ARG A 49 -20.22 16.11 -15.15
C ARG A 49 -20.10 15.82 -16.64
N THR A 50 -19.41 14.74 -17.01
CA THR A 50 -19.16 14.42 -18.43
C THR A 50 -20.46 13.95 -19.12
N PRO A 51 -20.79 14.47 -20.31
CA PRO A 51 -21.96 14.04 -21.06
C PRO A 51 -21.82 12.60 -21.55
N HIS A 52 -22.94 11.95 -21.83
CA HIS A 52 -22.93 10.59 -22.34
C HIS A 52 -22.41 10.56 -23.78
N THR A 53 -21.38 9.75 -24.04
CA THR A 53 -20.84 9.52 -25.39
C THR A 53 -21.35 8.17 -25.93
N PRO A 54 -21.26 7.89 -27.24
CA PRO A 54 -21.71 6.60 -27.81
C PRO A 54 -20.98 5.37 -27.25
N ILE A 55 -19.78 5.54 -26.67
CA ILE A 55 -18.98 4.46 -26.07
C ILE A 55 -19.30 4.32 -24.56
N GLY A 56 -20.19 5.14 -24.04
CA GLY A 56 -20.55 5.21 -22.63
C GLY A 56 -20.07 6.50 -21.96
N LYS A 57 -20.40 6.67 -20.68
CA LYS A 57 -19.99 7.85 -19.89
C LYS A 57 -18.55 7.69 -19.34
N LEU A 58 -18.21 6.48 -18.90
CA LEU A 58 -16.94 6.17 -18.22
C LEU A 58 -15.81 5.77 -19.17
N HIS A 59 -16.16 5.08 -20.26
CA HIS A 59 -15.17 4.53 -21.21
C HIS A 59 -14.27 5.57 -21.89
N PRO A 60 -14.77 6.75 -22.34
CA PRO A 60 -13.91 7.75 -23.00
C PRO A 60 -12.73 8.19 -22.14
N TRP A 61 -12.96 8.39 -20.84
CA TRP A 61 -11.90 8.75 -19.88
C TRP A 61 -10.81 7.69 -19.84
N MET A 62 -11.20 6.41 -19.74
CA MET A 62 -10.25 5.29 -19.72
C MET A 62 -9.47 5.17 -21.04
N VAL A 63 -10.15 5.25 -22.18
CA VAL A 63 -9.52 5.06 -23.50
C VAL A 63 -8.54 6.18 -23.82
N ILE A 64 -8.89 7.43 -23.51
CA ILE A 64 -8.04 8.60 -23.78
C ILE A 64 -6.86 8.66 -22.80
N SER A 65 -7.08 8.33 -21.52
CA SER A 65 -6.01 8.39 -20.52
C SER A 65 -4.98 7.26 -20.68
N THR A 66 -5.39 6.09 -21.18
CA THR A 66 -4.49 4.92 -21.30
C THR A 66 -3.20 5.20 -22.09
N PRO A 67 -3.20 5.73 -23.32
CA PRO A 67 -1.96 6.00 -24.06
C PRO A 67 -1.08 7.06 -23.39
N LEU A 68 -1.69 8.08 -22.75
CA LEU A 68 -0.98 9.11 -22.01
C LEU A 68 -0.38 8.58 -20.70
N GLY A 69 -1.09 7.68 -20.03
CA GLY A 69 -0.62 6.93 -18.86
C GLY A 69 0.57 6.02 -19.19
N ILE A 70 0.53 5.33 -20.34
CA ILE A 70 1.66 4.51 -20.80
C ILE A 70 2.87 5.40 -21.11
N LEU A 71 2.67 6.51 -21.82
CA LEU A 71 3.75 7.44 -22.15
C LEU A 71 4.40 8.03 -20.90
N SER A 72 3.59 8.51 -19.95
CA SER A 72 4.08 9.04 -18.67
C SER A 72 4.79 7.98 -17.83
N TYR A 73 4.32 6.73 -17.83
CA TYR A 73 5.01 5.62 -17.17
C TYR A 73 6.38 5.37 -17.78
N VAL A 74 6.50 5.33 -19.12
CA VAL A 74 7.80 5.16 -19.79
C VAL A 74 8.73 6.32 -19.45
N LEU A 75 8.24 7.57 -19.48
CA LEU A 75 9.02 8.75 -19.12
C LEU A 75 9.54 8.73 -17.68
N LEU A 76 8.78 8.15 -16.74
CA LEU A 76 9.17 8.01 -15.33
C LEU A 76 10.43 7.15 -15.15
N TRP A 77 10.62 6.12 -15.98
CA TRP A 77 11.76 5.22 -15.90
C TRP A 77 12.95 5.66 -16.75
N LEU A 78 12.79 6.70 -17.57
CA LEU A 78 13.88 7.26 -18.37
C LEU A 78 14.72 8.21 -17.53
N VAL A 79 16.04 8.04 -17.62
CA VAL A 79 17.01 8.96 -17.01
C VAL A 79 17.29 10.10 -18.00
N PRO A 80 16.97 11.36 -17.67
CA PRO A 80 17.21 12.48 -18.58
C PRO A 80 18.71 12.74 -18.75
N ASN A 81 19.09 13.19 -19.96
CA ASN A 81 20.46 13.63 -20.24
C ASN A 81 20.78 14.87 -19.39
N GLY A 82 21.78 14.78 -18.51
CA GLY A 82 22.10 15.82 -17.52
C GLY A 82 21.51 15.56 -16.12
N SER A 83 21.16 14.31 -15.80
CA SER A 83 20.71 13.87 -14.48
C SER A 83 21.67 14.21 -13.32
N ASP A 84 22.94 14.49 -13.61
CA ASP A 84 23.93 15.00 -12.64
C ASP A 84 23.50 16.33 -12.00
N SER A 85 22.70 17.14 -12.70
CA SER A 85 22.18 18.40 -12.17
C SER A 85 20.87 18.18 -11.42
N LEU A 86 20.91 18.38 -10.09
CA LEU A 86 19.74 18.35 -9.20
C LEU A 86 18.60 19.26 -9.67
N ALA A 87 18.94 20.41 -10.27
CA ALA A 87 17.97 21.38 -10.76
C ALA A 87 17.13 20.86 -11.93
N LEU A 88 17.59 19.81 -12.62
CA LEU A 88 16.88 19.20 -13.74
C LEU A 88 16.24 17.86 -13.34
N SER A 89 16.95 17.04 -12.55
CA SER A 89 16.45 15.72 -12.14
C SER A 89 15.24 15.82 -11.20
N VAL A 90 15.28 16.65 -10.16
CA VAL A 90 14.17 16.74 -9.18
C VAL A 90 12.86 17.18 -9.84
N PRO A 91 12.82 18.29 -10.62
CA PRO A 91 11.58 18.68 -11.30
C PRO A 91 11.12 17.67 -12.35
N TRP A 92 12.05 16.99 -13.04
CA TRP A 92 11.70 15.95 -14.01
C TRP A 92 10.90 14.81 -13.38
N TYR A 93 11.42 14.22 -12.30
CA TYR A 93 10.76 13.10 -11.62
C TYR A 93 9.48 13.54 -10.91
N LEU A 94 9.41 14.77 -10.40
CA LEU A 94 8.19 15.31 -9.81
C LEU A 94 7.08 15.48 -10.88
N VAL A 95 7.39 16.12 -12.00
CA VAL A 95 6.43 16.38 -13.08
C VAL A 95 5.97 15.08 -13.74
N THR A 96 6.89 14.16 -14.04
CA THR A 96 6.55 12.87 -14.63
C THR A 96 5.71 12.00 -13.68
N SER A 97 6.01 12.02 -12.37
CA SER A 97 5.18 11.34 -11.36
C SER A 97 3.78 11.94 -11.30
N PHE A 98 3.63 13.27 -11.20
CA PHE A 98 2.31 13.91 -11.16
C PHE A 98 1.50 13.64 -12.43
N MET A 99 2.17 13.68 -13.59
CA MET A 99 1.55 13.37 -14.86
C MET A 99 1.05 11.92 -14.90
N PHE A 100 1.87 10.97 -14.45
CA PHE A 100 1.48 9.56 -14.36
C PHE A 100 0.31 9.35 -13.40
N GLU A 101 0.36 9.88 -12.18
CA GLU A 101 -0.72 9.76 -11.19
C GLU A 101 -2.02 10.37 -11.74
N THR A 102 -1.96 11.52 -12.41
CA THR A 102 -3.17 12.15 -13.01
C THR A 102 -3.81 11.27 -14.07
N PHE A 103 -3.02 10.73 -15.01
CA PHE A 103 -3.56 9.86 -16.05
C PHE A 103 -4.04 8.51 -15.49
N MET A 104 -3.35 7.99 -14.47
CA MET A 104 -3.80 6.82 -13.74
C MET A 104 -5.09 7.07 -12.97
N SER A 105 -5.29 8.22 -12.32
CA SER A 105 -6.58 8.60 -11.70
C SER A 105 -7.70 8.64 -12.75
N CYS A 106 -7.44 9.26 -13.91
CA CYS A 106 -8.38 9.30 -15.05
C CYS A 106 -8.77 7.90 -15.58
N TYR A 107 -7.94 6.89 -15.36
CA TYR A 107 -8.26 5.50 -15.68
C TYR A 107 -8.93 4.77 -14.50
N HIS A 108 -8.32 4.85 -13.32
CA HIS A 108 -8.66 4.08 -12.14
C HIS A 108 -10.01 4.47 -11.54
N VAL A 109 -10.33 5.76 -11.48
CA VAL A 109 -11.60 6.25 -10.92
C VAL A 109 -12.81 5.76 -11.75
N PRO A 110 -12.84 5.92 -13.09
CA PRO A 110 -13.90 5.33 -13.91
C PRO A 110 -13.93 3.80 -13.85
N TYR A 111 -12.77 3.14 -13.83
CA TYR A 111 -12.67 1.68 -13.78
C TYR A 111 -13.30 1.12 -12.49
N THR A 112 -12.94 1.68 -11.35
CA THR A 112 -13.50 1.27 -10.05
C THR A 112 -14.98 1.62 -9.95
N SER A 113 -15.40 2.77 -10.50
CA SER A 113 -16.81 3.16 -10.56
C SER A 113 -17.66 2.21 -11.40
N LEU A 114 -17.09 1.57 -12.43
CA LEU A 114 -17.80 0.61 -13.27
C LEU A 114 -18.36 -0.56 -12.45
N SER A 115 -17.65 -0.99 -11.40
CA SER A 115 -18.10 -2.07 -10.50
C SER A 115 -19.41 -1.74 -9.78
N MET A 116 -19.69 -0.46 -9.53
CA MET A 116 -20.95 0.00 -8.94
C MET A 116 -22.11 -0.02 -9.94
N PHE A 117 -21.82 0.07 -11.24
CA PHE A 117 -22.81 0.04 -12.32
C PHE A 117 -23.10 -1.36 -12.87
N LEU A 118 -22.38 -2.40 -12.45
CA LEU A 118 -22.82 -3.77 -12.70
C LEU A 118 -24.18 -3.96 -12.01
N GLY A 119 -25.23 -4.12 -12.82
CA GLY A 119 -26.58 -4.45 -12.34
C GLY A 119 -26.59 -5.84 -11.68
N GLY A 120 -27.37 -5.99 -10.61
CA GLY A 120 -27.43 -7.23 -9.82
C GLY A 120 -27.88 -6.98 -8.38
N HIS A 121 -27.94 -8.05 -7.58
CA HIS A 121 -28.15 -7.93 -6.14
C HIS A 121 -26.86 -7.42 -5.46
N GLN A 122 -26.95 -6.81 -4.28
CA GLN A 122 -25.78 -6.31 -3.51
C GLN A 122 -24.66 -7.36 -3.40
N ARG A 123 -25.05 -8.64 -3.22
CA ARG A 123 -24.17 -9.80 -3.15
C ARG A 123 -23.29 -9.99 -4.39
N ASP A 124 -23.78 -9.66 -5.58
CA ASP A 124 -23.01 -9.79 -6.82
C ASP A 124 -21.89 -8.74 -6.88
N ARG A 125 -22.16 -7.52 -6.42
CA ARG A 125 -21.18 -6.42 -6.32
C ARG A 125 -20.12 -6.68 -5.25
N ASP A 126 -20.54 -7.24 -4.11
CA ASP A 126 -19.64 -7.66 -3.04
C ASP A 126 -18.69 -8.76 -3.53
N SER A 127 -19.22 -9.71 -4.31
CA SER A 127 -18.41 -10.77 -4.91
C SER A 127 -17.41 -10.23 -5.95
N ALA A 128 -17.83 -9.28 -6.81
CA ALA A 128 -16.95 -8.65 -7.80
C ALA A 128 -15.81 -7.87 -7.13
N THR A 129 -16.11 -7.17 -6.03
CA THR A 129 -15.11 -6.48 -5.21
C THR A 129 -14.13 -7.46 -4.56
N ALA A 130 -14.63 -8.58 -4.05
CA ALA A 130 -13.79 -9.64 -3.49
C ALA A 130 -12.86 -10.26 -4.54
N TYR A 131 -13.36 -10.55 -5.75
CA TYR A 131 -12.53 -11.04 -6.85
C TYR A 131 -11.44 -10.03 -7.25
N ARG A 132 -11.78 -8.73 -7.33
CA ARG A 132 -10.81 -7.66 -7.60
C ARG A 132 -9.70 -7.60 -6.55
N MET A 133 -10.07 -7.61 -5.26
CA MET A 133 -9.13 -7.60 -4.14
C MET A 133 -8.20 -8.81 -4.17
N CYS A 134 -8.73 -10.01 -4.44
CA CYS A 134 -7.93 -11.23 -4.59
C CYS A 134 -6.91 -11.12 -5.75
N LEU A 135 -7.34 -10.59 -6.90
CA LEU A 135 -6.45 -10.36 -8.04
C LEU A 135 -5.37 -9.34 -7.71
N GLU A 136 -5.71 -8.24 -7.03
CA GLU A 136 -4.74 -7.23 -6.58
C GLU A 136 -3.68 -7.84 -5.65
N MET A 137 -4.06 -8.74 -4.76
CA MET A 137 -3.12 -9.39 -3.86
C MET A 137 -2.20 -10.40 -4.57
N LEU A 138 -2.73 -11.19 -5.50
CA LEU A 138 -1.91 -12.05 -6.35
C LEU A 138 -0.90 -11.22 -7.16
N SER A 139 -1.34 -10.04 -7.58
CA SER A 139 -0.51 -9.05 -8.27
C SER A 139 0.63 -8.54 -7.35
N MET A 140 0.33 -8.18 -6.10
CA MET A 140 1.33 -7.74 -5.11
C MET A 140 2.34 -8.85 -4.81
N LEU A 141 1.86 -10.09 -4.69
CA LEU A 141 2.68 -11.28 -4.51
C LEU A 141 3.71 -11.40 -5.65
N LEU A 142 3.23 -11.40 -6.90
CA LEU A 142 4.10 -11.54 -8.07
C LEU A 142 5.13 -10.41 -8.15
N SER A 143 4.71 -9.17 -7.87
CA SER A 143 5.63 -8.02 -7.84
C SER A 143 6.69 -8.15 -6.76
N SER A 144 6.34 -8.63 -5.56
CA SER A 144 7.31 -8.84 -4.48
C SER A 144 8.33 -9.94 -4.82
N VAL A 145 7.91 -10.98 -5.54
CA VAL A 145 8.80 -12.03 -6.06
C VAL A 145 9.77 -11.45 -7.08
N VAL A 146 9.26 -10.72 -8.07
CA VAL A 146 10.09 -10.10 -9.11
C VAL A 146 11.10 -9.14 -8.50
N GLN A 147 10.66 -8.25 -7.59
CA GLN A 147 11.55 -7.33 -6.88
C GLN A 147 12.62 -8.09 -6.10
N GLY A 148 12.26 -9.15 -5.38
CA GLY A 148 13.22 -9.98 -4.64
C GLY A 148 14.29 -10.61 -5.54
N GLN A 149 13.95 -11.02 -6.76
CA GLN A 149 14.94 -11.55 -7.71
C GLN A 149 15.84 -10.46 -8.28
N VAL A 150 15.29 -9.30 -8.66
CA VAL A 150 16.06 -8.16 -9.15
C VAL A 150 17.07 -7.71 -8.09
N MET A 151 16.62 -7.61 -6.84
CA MET A 151 17.45 -7.18 -5.73
C MET A 151 18.57 -8.17 -5.41
N LYS A 152 18.33 -9.49 -5.56
CA LYS A 152 19.37 -10.51 -5.41
C LYS A 152 20.51 -10.34 -6.42
N VAL A 153 20.18 -10.08 -7.69
CA VAL A 153 21.19 -9.84 -8.74
C VAL A 153 21.97 -8.58 -8.42
N PHE A 154 21.27 -7.51 -8.03
CA PHE A 154 21.90 -6.23 -7.68
C PHE A 154 22.86 -6.35 -6.49
N TYR A 155 22.46 -7.05 -5.42
CA TYR A 155 23.34 -7.26 -4.27
C TYR A 155 24.54 -8.15 -4.60
N ALA A 156 24.37 -9.21 -5.41
CA ALA A 156 25.48 -10.06 -5.82
C ALA A 156 26.55 -9.28 -6.60
N GLU A 157 26.12 -8.37 -7.49
CA GLU A 157 27.04 -7.52 -8.25
C GLU A 157 27.70 -6.46 -7.36
N ARG A 158 26.95 -5.87 -6.41
CA ARG A 158 27.49 -4.92 -5.44
C ARG A 158 28.55 -5.55 -4.53
N ASP A 159 28.27 -6.74 -3.99
CA ASP A 159 29.18 -7.45 -3.10
C ASP A 159 30.51 -7.77 -3.82
N HIS A 160 30.45 -8.11 -5.11
CA HIS A 160 31.64 -8.34 -5.92
C HIS A 160 32.49 -7.06 -6.13
N VAL A 161 31.86 -5.89 -6.27
CA VAL A 161 32.57 -4.60 -6.37
C VAL A 161 33.23 -4.23 -5.04
N CYS A 162 32.51 -4.41 -3.93
CA CYS A 162 33.03 -4.09 -2.59
C CYS A 162 34.17 -5.02 -2.15
N LEU A 163 34.14 -6.30 -2.53
CA LEU A 163 35.21 -7.27 -2.22
C LEU A 163 36.48 -7.06 -3.05
N ASN A 164 36.39 -6.39 -4.20
CA ASN A 164 37.56 -6.11 -5.05
C ASN A 164 38.37 -4.89 -4.59
N ASP A 165 37.81 -4.02 -3.74
CA ASP A 165 38.49 -2.82 -3.21
C ASP A 165 39.27 -3.11 -1.91
N GLU A 166 38.92 -4.18 -1.18
CA GLU A 166 39.60 -4.59 0.06
C GLU A 166 40.18 -6.01 -0.06
N GLN A 167 41.49 -6.13 -0.29
CA GLN A 167 42.26 -7.33 0.10
C GLN A 167 43.29 -6.95 1.17
N PRO A 168 43.60 -7.80 2.18
CA PRO A 168 43.31 -9.24 2.27
C PRO A 168 42.67 -9.76 3.59
N LEU A 169 41.94 -10.87 3.47
CA LEU A 169 41.72 -11.94 4.47
C LEU A 169 41.08 -11.57 5.82
N GLU A 170 39.76 -11.41 5.83
CA GLU A 170 38.96 -12.09 6.85
C GLU A 170 37.67 -12.65 6.23
N GLN A 171 37.40 -13.91 6.58
CA GLN A 171 36.42 -14.78 5.99
C GLN A 171 35.01 -14.30 6.36
N VAL A 172 34.41 -13.46 5.50
CA VAL A 172 33.02 -13.03 5.65
C VAL A 172 32.15 -14.27 5.57
N TYR A 173 31.56 -14.62 6.71
CA TYR A 173 30.69 -15.77 6.90
C TYR A 173 29.59 -15.76 5.82
N HIS A 174 29.64 -16.71 4.89
CA HIS A 174 28.56 -16.95 3.96
C HIS A 174 27.30 -17.33 4.75
N THR A 175 26.41 -16.38 4.99
CA THR A 175 24.99 -16.72 5.14
C THR A 175 24.45 -16.88 3.73
N PRO A 176 23.92 -18.06 3.34
CA PRO A 176 23.20 -18.17 2.08
C PRO A 176 22.10 -17.10 2.11
N ALA A 177 22.13 -16.19 1.13
CA ALA A 177 21.20 -15.07 1.05
C ALA A 177 19.79 -15.58 1.39
N PRO A 178 19.23 -15.25 2.56
CA PRO A 178 17.96 -15.80 2.95
C PRO A 178 16.96 -15.43 1.86
N LEU A 179 16.07 -16.37 1.54
CA LEU A 179 14.84 -16.07 0.81
C LEU A 179 14.33 -14.72 1.34
N HIS A 180 14.22 -13.71 0.48
CA HIS A 180 14.08 -12.31 0.89
C HIS A 180 13.09 -12.21 2.06
N PRO A 181 13.44 -11.57 3.20
CA PRO A 181 12.68 -11.63 4.45
C PRO A 181 11.19 -11.26 4.32
N ALA A 182 10.84 -10.50 3.27
CA ALA A 182 9.48 -10.07 2.95
C ALA A 182 8.63 -11.10 2.17
N LEU A 183 9.22 -12.11 1.52
CA LEU A 183 8.49 -13.07 0.68
C LEU A 183 7.55 -13.99 1.48
N PRO A 184 7.98 -14.60 2.60
CA PRO A 184 7.07 -15.41 3.42
C PRO A 184 5.90 -14.58 3.96
N ASN A 185 6.16 -13.31 4.26
CA ASN A 185 5.17 -12.35 4.75
C ASN A 185 4.10 -12.04 3.69
N THR A 186 4.49 -11.73 2.44
CA THR A 186 3.52 -11.43 1.36
C THR A 186 2.73 -12.67 0.94
N ILE A 187 3.35 -13.85 0.92
CA ILE A 187 2.67 -15.14 0.68
C ILE A 187 1.62 -15.39 1.77
N ALA A 188 2.01 -15.27 3.03
CA ALA A 188 1.09 -15.49 4.15
C ALA A 188 -0.07 -14.49 4.15
N ALA A 189 0.19 -13.21 3.84
CA ALA A 189 -0.86 -12.21 3.68
C ALA A 189 -1.85 -12.63 2.59
N ALA A 190 -1.38 -12.97 1.38
CA ALA A 190 -2.26 -13.37 0.28
C ALA A 190 -3.10 -14.62 0.60
N VAL A 191 -2.52 -15.62 1.25
CA VAL A 191 -3.22 -16.88 1.60
C VAL A 191 -4.20 -16.70 2.76
N SER A 192 -3.89 -15.82 3.72
CA SER A 192 -4.72 -15.60 4.91
C SER A 192 -5.95 -14.73 4.66
N VAL A 193 -6.00 -13.97 3.55
CA VAL A 193 -7.14 -13.11 3.20
C VAL A 193 -8.47 -13.83 3.11
N PRO A 194 -8.63 -14.93 2.35
CA PRO A 194 -9.89 -15.67 2.34
C PRO A 194 -10.23 -16.27 3.70
N LEU A 195 -9.22 -16.67 4.48
CA LEU A 195 -9.42 -17.20 5.83
C LEU A 195 -9.99 -16.12 6.75
N TRP A 196 -9.41 -14.92 6.72
CA TRP A 196 -9.90 -13.77 7.49
C TRP A 196 -11.26 -13.30 7.00
N GLN A 197 -11.54 -13.35 5.70
CA GLN A 197 -12.87 -13.05 5.16
C GLN A 197 -13.92 -14.02 5.71
N VAL A 198 -13.62 -15.33 5.77
CA VAL A 198 -14.52 -16.32 6.37
C VAL A 198 -14.69 -16.08 7.87
N LEU A 199 -13.61 -15.75 8.58
CA LEU A 199 -13.66 -15.46 10.01
C LEU A 199 -14.50 -14.21 10.31
N LEU A 200 -14.33 -13.15 9.51
CA LEU A 200 -15.09 -11.89 9.59
C LEU A 200 -16.58 -12.15 9.46
N VAL A 201 -16.99 -12.94 8.48
CA VAL A 201 -18.41 -13.26 8.23
C VAL A 201 -18.99 -14.18 9.32
N ARG A 202 -18.20 -15.10 9.89
CA ARG A 202 -18.69 -16.10 10.87
C ARG A 202 -18.71 -15.60 12.31
N VAL A 203 -17.66 -14.92 12.73
CA VAL A 203 -17.38 -14.59 14.14
C VAL A 203 -17.65 -13.11 14.43
N GLY A 204 -17.59 -12.27 13.41
CA GLY A 204 -17.84 -10.83 13.53
C GLY A 204 -16.60 -9.96 13.44
N LYS A 205 -16.79 -8.72 12.98
CA LYS A 205 -15.77 -7.70 12.72
C LYS A 205 -15.01 -7.30 13.99
N ARG A 206 -15.72 -7.13 15.12
CA ARG A 206 -15.12 -6.72 16.40
C ARG A 206 -14.15 -7.78 16.95
N ILE A 207 -14.52 -9.06 16.88
CA ILE A 207 -13.67 -10.15 17.36
C ILE A 207 -12.49 -10.35 16.40
N ALA A 208 -12.71 -10.26 15.08
CA ALA A 208 -11.61 -10.31 14.11
C ALA A 208 -10.57 -9.20 14.33
N LEU A 209 -11.00 -7.98 14.68
CA LEU A 209 -10.11 -6.87 15.09
C LEU A 209 -9.28 -7.23 16.32
N LEU A 210 -9.93 -7.70 17.39
CA LEU A 210 -9.30 -8.00 18.67
C LEU A 210 -8.31 -9.16 18.59
N ILE A 211 -8.49 -10.09 17.64
CA ILE A 211 -7.54 -11.18 17.40
C ILE A 211 -6.43 -10.73 16.43
N GLY A 212 -6.80 -10.06 15.33
CA GLY A 212 -5.91 -9.72 14.23
C GLY A 212 -4.84 -8.69 14.59
N LEU A 213 -5.22 -7.56 15.18
CA LEU A 213 -4.28 -6.46 15.49
C LEU A 213 -3.19 -6.86 16.49
N PRO A 214 -3.53 -7.45 17.66
CA PRO A 214 -2.53 -7.79 18.67
C PRO A 214 -1.54 -8.87 18.19
N LEU A 215 -1.91 -9.68 17.20
CA LEU A 215 -1.05 -10.71 16.62
C LEU A 215 0.15 -10.12 15.88
N PHE A 216 0.05 -8.87 15.39
CA PHE A 216 1.13 -8.17 14.70
C PHE A 216 2.30 -7.83 15.63
N ILE A 217 1.98 -7.40 16.85
CA ILE A 217 2.95 -6.84 17.82
C ILE A 217 4.05 -7.85 18.17
N PRO A 218 3.74 -9.06 18.68
CA PRO A 218 4.78 -10.04 19.00
C PRO A 218 5.51 -10.53 17.76
N ALA A 219 4.82 -10.63 16.61
CA ALA A 219 5.45 -11.06 15.36
C ALA A 219 6.58 -10.12 14.96
N VAL A 220 6.33 -8.81 14.95
CA VAL A 220 7.31 -7.81 14.53
C VAL A 220 8.42 -7.60 15.57
N ILE A 221 8.12 -7.71 16.88
CA ILE A 221 9.15 -7.66 17.93
C ILE A 221 10.15 -8.82 17.76
N VAL A 222 9.67 -10.06 17.61
CA VAL A 222 10.55 -11.23 17.50
C VAL A 222 11.35 -11.19 16.19
N LEU A 223 10.77 -10.70 15.09
CA LEU A 223 11.48 -10.53 13.82
C LEU A 223 12.71 -9.61 13.94
N VAL A 224 12.65 -8.57 14.79
CA VAL A 224 13.78 -7.66 15.01
C VAL A 224 14.76 -8.21 16.05
N CYS A 225 14.27 -8.85 17.11
CA CYS A 225 15.12 -9.34 18.20
C CYS A 225 15.89 -10.64 17.87
N VAL A 226 15.35 -11.51 17.00
CA VAL A 226 15.90 -12.85 16.73
C VAL A 226 16.09 -13.07 15.22
N PRO A 227 16.99 -12.33 14.55
CA PRO A 227 17.26 -12.52 13.12
C PRO A 227 18.06 -13.80 12.82
N SER A 228 18.73 -14.39 13.82
CA SER A 228 19.68 -15.49 13.63
C SER A 228 19.02 -16.86 13.42
N ASN A 229 17.79 -17.07 13.87
CA ASN A 229 17.09 -18.35 13.74
C ASN A 229 16.07 -18.32 12.60
N LEU A 230 16.42 -18.99 11.49
CA LEU A 230 15.60 -19.03 10.28
C LEU A 230 14.19 -19.57 10.52
N ALA A 231 14.02 -20.61 11.34
CA ALA A 231 12.70 -21.21 11.57
C ALA A 231 11.76 -20.25 12.32
N VAL A 232 12.29 -19.58 13.36
CA VAL A 232 11.55 -18.57 14.13
C VAL A 232 11.21 -17.37 13.24
N TYR A 233 12.18 -16.91 12.44
CA TYR A 233 11.99 -15.82 11.49
C TYR A 233 10.86 -16.13 10.48
N MET A 234 10.85 -17.33 9.90
CA MET A 234 9.83 -17.76 8.95
C MET A 234 8.44 -17.85 9.60
N ALA A 235 8.34 -18.45 10.79
CA ALA A 235 7.08 -18.58 11.52
C ALA A 235 6.48 -17.21 11.86
N MET A 236 7.30 -16.27 12.34
CA MET A 236 6.84 -14.92 12.69
C MET A 236 6.53 -14.07 11.46
N SER A 237 7.23 -14.27 10.34
CA SER A 237 6.89 -13.62 9.06
C SER A 237 5.52 -14.05 8.56
N VAL A 238 5.19 -15.34 8.69
CA VAL A 238 3.85 -15.85 8.35
C VAL A 238 2.79 -15.24 9.27
N LEU A 239 3.08 -15.17 10.57
CA LEU A 239 2.19 -14.57 11.55
C LEU A 239 1.92 -13.08 11.27
N CYS A 240 2.98 -12.32 11.00
CA CYS A 240 2.94 -10.92 10.60
C CYS A 240 2.07 -10.72 9.35
N GLY A 241 2.29 -11.55 8.33
CA GLY A 241 1.55 -11.47 7.07
C GLY A 241 0.07 -11.78 7.27
N SER A 242 -0.24 -12.77 8.10
CA SER A 242 -1.61 -13.10 8.46
C SER A 242 -2.32 -11.96 9.18
N SER A 243 -1.63 -11.24 10.07
CA SER A 243 -2.19 -10.07 10.74
C SER A 243 -2.35 -8.88 9.80
N LEU A 244 -1.40 -8.66 8.88
CA LEU A 244 -1.48 -7.56 7.91
C LEU A 244 -2.71 -7.68 6.98
N ALA A 245 -3.12 -8.91 6.65
CA ALA A 245 -4.37 -9.16 5.92
C ALA A 245 -5.60 -8.61 6.67
N THR A 246 -5.63 -8.68 8.00
CA THR A 246 -6.73 -8.11 8.80
C THR A 246 -6.77 -6.60 8.69
N LEU A 247 -5.62 -5.94 8.81
CA LEU A 247 -5.49 -4.48 8.68
C LEU A 247 -5.93 -3.99 7.32
N PHE A 248 -5.71 -4.79 6.27
CA PHE A 248 -6.15 -4.47 4.93
C PHE A 248 -7.67 -4.65 4.76
N LEU A 249 -8.25 -5.78 5.17
CA LEU A 249 -9.66 -6.09 4.93
C LEU A 249 -10.65 -5.31 5.79
N LEU A 250 -10.33 -5.12 7.08
CA LEU A 250 -11.26 -4.62 8.07
C LEU A 250 -11.80 -3.21 7.76
N PRO A 251 -10.96 -2.20 7.45
CA PRO A 251 -11.45 -0.86 7.17
C PRO A 251 -12.42 -0.81 5.98
N TRP A 252 -12.17 -1.61 4.93
CA TRP A 252 -13.06 -1.71 3.78
C TRP A 252 -14.40 -2.38 4.13
N SER A 253 -14.40 -3.34 5.05
CA SER A 253 -15.64 -3.99 5.51
C SER A 253 -16.48 -3.12 6.45
N MET A 254 -15.84 -2.21 7.18
CA MET A 254 -16.50 -1.32 8.16
C MET A 254 -17.05 -0.05 7.54
N LEU A 255 -16.47 0.42 6.43
CA LEU A 255 -16.88 1.65 5.77
C LEU A 255 -18.39 1.65 5.39
N PRO A 256 -18.96 0.59 4.79
CA PRO A 256 -20.41 0.54 4.51
C PRO A 256 -21.27 0.63 5.78
N ASP A 257 -20.86 -0.03 6.88
CA ASP A 257 -21.64 0.00 8.13
C ASP A 257 -21.77 1.44 8.68
N VAL A 258 -20.68 2.21 8.62
CA VAL A 258 -20.67 3.61 9.07
C VAL A 258 -21.57 4.47 8.19
N VAL A 259 -21.56 4.21 6.89
CA VAL A 259 -22.43 4.92 5.92
C VAL A 259 -23.90 4.59 6.18
N ASP A 260 -24.23 3.33 6.44
CA ASP A 260 -25.59 2.89 6.74
C ASP A 260 -26.11 3.49 8.07
N ASP A 261 -25.30 3.44 9.14
CA ASP A 261 -25.65 4.03 10.44
C ASP A 261 -25.86 5.56 10.34
N PHE A 262 -25.00 6.24 9.58
CA PHE A 262 -25.14 7.68 9.34
C PHE A 262 -26.43 8.02 8.58
N THR A 263 -26.74 7.23 7.54
CA THR A 263 -27.93 7.43 6.70
C THR A 263 -29.21 7.20 7.50
N HIS A 264 -29.21 6.22 8.41
CA HIS A 264 -30.33 5.97 9.30
C HIS A 264 -30.56 7.11 10.30
N LYS A 265 -29.49 7.66 10.88
CA LYS A 265 -29.59 8.79 11.84
C LYS A 265 -29.93 10.12 11.17
N ASN A 266 -29.60 10.31 9.89
CA ASN A 266 -29.77 11.57 9.17
C ASN A 266 -30.56 11.37 7.85
N PRO A 267 -31.86 11.07 7.92
CA PRO A 267 -32.68 10.81 6.73
C PRO A 267 -32.81 12.03 5.78
N SER A 268 -32.55 13.26 6.27
CA SER A 268 -32.52 14.48 5.46
C SER A 268 -31.30 14.59 4.54
N CYS A 269 -30.22 13.84 4.81
CA CYS A 269 -28.96 13.89 4.08
C CYS A 269 -28.71 12.56 3.36
N ARG A 270 -29.63 12.20 2.45
CA ARG A 270 -29.50 11.02 1.59
C ARG A 270 -28.36 11.24 0.57
N GLU A 271 -27.68 10.17 0.16
CA GLU A 271 -26.61 10.17 -0.87
C GLU A 271 -25.23 10.72 -0.45
N MET A 272 -24.88 10.71 0.84
CA MET A 272 -23.54 11.10 1.32
C MET A 272 -22.48 9.98 1.22
N GLU A 273 -22.88 8.77 0.79
CA GLU A 273 -22.00 7.60 0.63
C GLU A 273 -20.70 7.90 -0.15
N PRO A 274 -20.75 8.64 -1.30
CA PRO A 274 -19.55 8.98 -2.05
C PRO A 274 -18.57 9.89 -1.29
N LEU A 275 -19.06 10.72 -0.36
CA LEU A 275 -18.23 11.60 0.45
C LEU A 275 -17.42 10.80 1.48
N PHE A 276 -18.07 9.87 2.19
CA PHE A 276 -17.39 8.97 3.13
C PHE A 276 -16.33 8.13 2.40
N PHE A 277 -16.69 7.58 1.24
CA PHE A 277 -15.75 6.80 0.42
C PHE A 277 -14.56 7.64 -0.05
N SER A 278 -14.81 8.85 -0.55
CA SER A 278 -13.75 9.75 -1.01
C SER A 278 -12.82 10.18 0.13
N CYS A 279 -13.37 10.49 1.31
CA CYS A 279 -12.58 10.84 2.49
C CYS A 279 -11.70 9.68 2.96
N TYR A 280 -12.26 8.47 3.00
CA TYR A 280 -11.50 7.26 3.34
C TYR A 280 -10.34 7.01 2.37
N VAL A 281 -10.61 7.05 1.06
CA VAL A 281 -9.56 6.84 0.03
C VAL A 281 -8.49 7.94 0.11
N PHE A 282 -8.90 9.20 0.28
CA PHE A 282 -7.98 10.32 0.47
C PHE A 282 -7.06 10.10 1.68
N CYS A 283 -7.62 9.75 2.84
CA CYS A 283 -6.83 9.48 4.05
C CYS A 283 -5.89 8.29 3.88
N ASN A 284 -6.33 7.23 3.20
CA ASN A 284 -5.52 6.03 2.96
C ASN A 284 -4.31 6.35 2.05
N LYS A 285 -4.55 7.04 0.93
CA LYS A 285 -3.49 7.46 0.00
C LYS A 285 -2.51 8.44 0.65
N LEU A 286 -3.03 9.42 1.38
CA LEU A 286 -2.21 10.37 2.11
C LEU A 286 -1.36 9.68 3.19
N GLY A 287 -1.95 8.75 3.95
CA GLY A 287 -1.24 7.96 4.96
C GLY A 287 -0.14 7.09 4.36
N GLY A 288 -0.41 6.43 3.23
CA GLY A 288 0.60 5.68 2.48
C GLY A 288 1.74 6.57 1.97
N GLY A 289 1.43 7.76 1.47
CA GLY A 289 2.41 8.76 1.06
C GLY A 289 3.27 9.29 2.20
N LEU A 290 2.63 9.65 3.32
CA LEU A 290 3.31 10.06 4.54
C LEU A 290 4.25 8.97 5.04
N SER A 291 3.82 7.71 5.04
CA SER A 291 4.66 6.58 5.49
C SER A 291 5.91 6.41 4.63
N ILE A 292 5.78 6.44 3.30
CA ILE A 292 6.90 6.25 2.37
C ILE A 292 7.85 7.47 2.38
N GLY A 293 7.28 8.68 2.41
CA GLY A 293 8.06 9.91 2.50
C GLY A 293 8.82 10.00 3.82
N PHE A 294 8.14 9.75 4.94
CA PHE A 294 8.73 9.80 6.27
C PHE A 294 9.83 8.75 6.46
N SER A 295 9.61 7.50 6.00
CA SER A 295 10.64 6.45 6.11
C SER A 295 11.91 6.82 5.34
N THR A 296 11.78 7.39 4.15
CA THR A 296 12.91 7.83 3.33
C THR A 296 13.60 9.06 3.92
N LEU A 297 12.84 9.98 4.51
CA LEU A 297 13.39 11.16 5.20
C LEU A 297 14.18 10.78 6.45
N VAL A 298 13.71 9.80 7.22
CA VAL A 298 14.45 9.27 8.39
C VAL A 298 15.78 8.66 7.95
N LEU A 299 15.84 7.99 6.79
CA LEU A 299 17.10 7.47 6.24
C LEU A 299 18.09 8.58 5.88
N HIS A 300 17.61 9.72 5.38
CA HIS A 300 18.46 10.89 5.13
C HIS A 300 19.16 11.37 6.41
N PHE A 301 18.40 11.59 7.48
CA PHE A 301 18.97 12.01 8.77
C PHE A 301 19.85 10.94 9.42
N ALA A 302 19.58 9.66 9.16
CA ALA A 302 20.42 8.55 9.60
C ALA A 302 21.76 8.47 8.85
N GLY A 303 21.95 9.26 7.78
CA GLY A 303 23.17 9.28 6.98
C GLY A 303 23.22 8.19 5.91
N TYR A 304 22.07 7.73 5.40
CA TYR A 304 22.01 6.75 4.31
C TYR A 304 22.69 7.30 3.06
N LYS A 305 23.72 6.60 2.58
CA LYS A 305 24.38 6.85 1.30
C LYS A 305 24.06 5.72 0.35
N ALA A 306 23.45 6.07 -0.78
CA ALA A 306 23.15 5.11 -1.84
C ALA A 306 24.46 4.54 -2.42
N GLY A 307 24.49 3.23 -2.66
CA GLY A 307 25.66 2.54 -3.23
C GLY A 307 26.88 2.38 -2.31
N ALA A 308 26.84 2.79 -1.03
CA ALA A 308 27.94 2.54 -0.09
C ALA A 308 28.07 1.03 0.25
N CYS A 309 29.30 0.56 0.41
CA CYS A 309 29.60 -0.84 0.77
C CYS A 309 29.25 -1.17 2.22
N SER A 310 29.38 -0.20 3.12
CA SER A 310 28.96 -0.30 4.52
C SER A 310 28.16 0.93 4.93
N HIS A 311 27.17 0.70 5.79
CA HIS A 311 26.33 1.74 6.39
C HIS A 311 26.62 1.78 7.89
N GLY A 312 26.64 2.97 8.47
CA GLY A 312 26.86 3.11 9.91
C GLY A 312 25.69 2.58 10.74
N ASP A 313 25.95 2.28 12.02
CA ASP A 313 24.97 1.74 12.97
C ASP A 313 23.69 2.60 13.10
N GLY A 314 23.80 3.91 12.86
CA GLY A 314 22.66 4.83 12.84
C GLY A 314 21.62 4.47 11.79
N VAL A 315 22.04 4.05 10.59
CA VAL A 315 21.13 3.64 9.49
C VAL A 315 20.41 2.34 9.84
N ILE A 316 21.13 1.37 10.41
CA ILE A 316 20.57 0.09 10.83
C ILE A 316 19.52 0.31 11.93
N THR A 317 19.86 1.13 12.93
CA THR A 317 18.94 1.48 14.02
C THR A 317 17.70 2.19 13.50
N ALA A 318 17.86 3.13 12.56
CA ALA A 318 16.74 3.83 11.94
C ALA A 318 15.79 2.88 11.20
N LEU A 319 16.32 1.93 10.43
CA LEU A 319 15.53 0.89 9.76
C LEU A 319 14.77 0.00 10.76
N GLN A 320 15.42 -0.41 11.86
CA GLN A 320 14.79 -1.21 12.92
C GLN A 320 13.64 -0.44 13.59
N VAL A 321 13.85 0.85 13.89
CA VAL A 321 12.83 1.73 14.49
C VAL A 321 11.62 1.89 13.55
N LEU A 322 11.86 2.09 12.25
CA LEU A 322 10.82 2.21 11.24
C LEU A 322 10.04 0.90 11.03
N PHE A 323 10.70 -0.25 11.17
CA PHE A 323 10.07 -1.55 10.94
C PHE A 323 9.22 -2.04 12.11
N ALA A 324 9.63 -1.77 13.37
CA ALA A 324 8.99 -2.35 14.55
C ALA A 324 8.35 -1.33 15.51
N PRO A 325 9.11 -0.49 16.26
CA PRO A 325 8.52 0.48 17.18
C PRO A 325 7.44 1.38 16.59
N VAL A 326 7.69 1.96 15.41
CA VAL A 326 6.76 2.91 14.79
C VAL A 326 5.41 2.24 14.45
N PRO A 327 5.36 1.12 13.70
CA PRO A 327 4.11 0.40 13.48
C PRO A 327 3.41 -0.05 14.77
N ILE A 328 4.17 -0.52 15.78
CA ILE A 328 3.57 -0.96 17.06
C ILE A 328 2.85 0.19 17.77
N VAL A 329 3.46 1.38 17.85
CA VAL A 329 2.83 2.55 18.48
C VAL A 329 1.57 2.96 17.71
N LEU A 330 1.62 2.99 16.38
CA LEU A 330 0.47 3.31 15.54
C LEU A 330 -0.67 2.29 15.71
N LEU A 331 -0.34 1.00 15.82
CA LEU A 331 -1.32 -0.07 16.05
C LEU A 331 -1.93 -0.02 17.44
N LEU A 332 -1.16 0.30 18.48
CA LEU A 332 -1.68 0.48 19.83
C LEU A 332 -2.64 1.67 19.89
N LEU A 333 -2.31 2.79 19.26
CA LEU A 333 -3.22 3.93 19.12
C LEU A 333 -4.50 3.52 18.37
N GLY A 334 -4.37 2.81 17.25
CA GLY A 334 -5.50 2.28 16.50
C GLY A 334 -6.39 1.35 17.34
N LEU A 335 -5.80 0.45 18.14
CA LEU A 335 -6.52 -0.46 19.01
C LEU A 335 -7.33 0.28 20.08
N VAL A 336 -6.78 1.36 20.64
CA VAL A 336 -7.51 2.21 21.60
C VAL A 336 -8.73 2.87 20.94
N PHE A 337 -8.57 3.43 19.73
CA PHE A 337 -9.70 3.99 18.99
C PHE A 337 -10.77 2.95 18.68
N PHE A 338 -10.39 1.75 18.25
CA PHE A 338 -11.33 0.67 17.97
C PHE A 338 -12.01 0.12 19.22
N TYR A 339 -11.33 0.09 20.38
CA TYR A 339 -11.94 -0.31 21.64
C TYR A 339 -13.00 0.70 22.12
N LEU A 340 -12.75 1.99 21.90
CA LEU A 340 -13.68 3.07 22.19
C LEU A 340 -14.85 3.14 21.19
N TYR A 341 -14.73 2.49 20.04
CA TYR A 341 -15.75 2.52 18.98
C TYR A 341 -16.79 1.42 19.22
N PRO A 342 -18.06 1.78 19.52
CA PRO A 342 -19.11 0.81 19.85
C PRO A 342 -19.70 0.21 18.56
N ILE A 343 -18.97 -0.71 17.91
CA ILE A 343 -19.58 -1.59 16.89
C ILE A 343 -20.14 -2.80 17.61
N ASP A 344 -21.40 -2.73 18.02
CA ASP A 344 -22.14 -3.92 18.40
C ASP A 344 -22.94 -4.41 17.19
N GLU A 345 -22.40 -5.43 16.53
CA GLU A 345 -23.07 -6.17 15.44
C GLU A 345 -24.45 -6.70 15.86
N THR A 346 -24.69 -6.87 17.16
CA THR A 346 -25.98 -7.22 17.74
C THR A 346 -27.06 -6.17 17.47
N GLN A 347 -26.69 -4.88 17.45
CA GLN A 347 -27.63 -3.79 17.21
C GLN A 347 -27.99 -3.70 15.72
N GLN A 348 -27.02 -3.95 14.83
CA GLN A 348 -27.19 -3.95 13.38
C GLN A 348 -27.98 -5.17 12.87
N ARG A 349 -27.79 -6.35 13.47
CA ARG A 349 -28.63 -7.54 13.20
C ARG A 349 -30.08 -7.37 13.65
N GLN A 350 -30.32 -6.70 14.78
CA GLN A 350 -31.67 -6.41 15.26
C GLN A 350 -32.40 -5.39 14.38
N SER A 351 -31.70 -4.40 13.82
CA SER A 351 -32.31 -3.46 12.87
C SER A 351 -32.69 -4.12 11.54
N LEU A 352 -31.91 -5.09 11.06
CA LEU A 352 -32.22 -5.84 9.84
C LEU A 352 -33.40 -6.81 10.04
N SER A 353 -33.47 -7.52 11.19
CA SER A 353 -34.60 -8.42 11.47
C SER A 353 -35.92 -7.65 11.63
N HIS A 354 -35.90 -6.47 12.25
CA HIS A 354 -37.10 -5.62 12.33
C HIS A 354 -37.54 -5.07 10.97
N GLN A 355 -36.63 -4.91 10.00
CA GLN A 355 -36.98 -4.50 8.64
C GLN A 355 -37.61 -5.65 7.83
N GLU A 356 -37.14 -6.89 7.99
CA GLU A 356 -37.76 -8.07 7.38
C GLU A 356 -39.15 -8.38 7.99
N GLU A 357 -39.38 -8.05 9.26
CA GLU A 357 -40.70 -8.19 9.90
C GLU A 357 -41.67 -7.04 9.57
N ALA A 358 -41.17 -5.91 9.05
CA ALA A 358 -41.98 -4.73 8.71
C ALA A 358 -42.36 -4.62 7.22
N MET A 359 -41.79 -5.47 6.37
CA MET A 359 -42.15 -5.65 4.95
C MET A 359 -43.08 -6.86 4.79
#